data_AF-A0A2M7VAN3-F1
#
_entry.id   AF-A0A2M7VAN3-F1
#
_cell.length_a   1.000
_cell.length_b   1.000
_cell.length_c   1.000
_cell.angle_alpha   90.00
_cell.angle_beta   90.00
_cell.angle_gamma   90.00
#
_symmetry.space_group_name_H-M   'P 1'
#
loop_
_entity.id
_entity.type
_entity.pdbx_description
1 polymer ?
#
loop_
_entity_poly.entity_id
_entity_poly.type
_entity_poly.pdbx_seq_one_letter_code
_entity_poly.pdbx_strand_id
1 'polypeptide(L)'
;MIYTGLVRYDKNRNLVPDLASSYEISEDKKEYTFKLRKGVFWHDGEKFTADDVVFTFDTIQDSLVGSPLRVSFENVKVEKIDEESVKF
;
A
#
# COMPACT_ATOMS: atom_id res chain seq x y z
N MET A 1 -2.39 13.78 -12.43
CA MET A 1 -2.08 12.46 -11.85
C MET A 1 -3.38 11.86 -11.38
N ILE A 2 -3.65 10.58 -11.67
CA ILE A 2 -4.90 9.89 -11.31
C ILE A 2 -4.72 8.98 -10.08
N TYR A 3 -3.50 8.46 -9.89
CA TYR A 3 -3.15 7.52 -8.82
C TYR A 3 -2.11 8.11 -7.87
N THR A 4 -2.13 7.63 -6.64
CA THR A 4 -1.05 7.80 -5.66
C THR A 4 -0.82 6.49 -4.89
N GLY A 5 0.31 6.38 -4.19
CA GLY A 5 0.69 5.21 -3.38
C GLY A 5 0.67 5.48 -1.89
N LEU A 6 1.01 4.46 -1.09
CA LEU A 6 1.14 4.58 0.38
C LEU A 6 2.20 5.61 0.78
N VAL A 7 3.27 5.71 0.00
CA VAL A 7 4.39 6.63 0.17
C VAL A 7 4.74 7.27 -1.18
N ARG A 8 5.42 8.41 -1.13
CA ARG A 8 5.92 9.12 -2.31
C ARG A 8 7.28 9.74 -2.07
N TYR A 9 7.96 10.14 -3.13
CA TYR A 9 9.16 10.97 -3.01
C TYR A 9 8.79 12.45 -2.88
N ASP A 10 9.41 13.14 -1.92
CA ASP A 10 9.36 14.59 -1.83
C ASP A 10 10.32 15.25 -2.85
N LYS A 11 10.38 16.59 -2.86
CA LYS A 11 11.26 17.36 -3.75
C LYS A 11 12.75 17.07 -3.55
N ASN A 12 13.13 16.55 -2.38
CA ASN A 12 14.49 16.23 -2.00
C ASN A 12 14.81 14.73 -2.18
N ARG A 13 13.89 13.95 -2.77
CA ARG A 13 13.95 12.49 -2.95
C ARG A 13 13.94 11.69 -1.64
N ASN A 14 13.39 12.25 -0.58
CA ASN A 14 13.08 11.48 0.62
C ASN A 14 11.76 10.74 0.43
N LEU A 15 11.69 9.51 0.95
CA LEU A 15 10.45 8.76 1.00
C LEU A 15 9.58 9.31 2.15
N VAL A 16 8.38 9.79 1.83
CA VAL A 16 7.44 10.39 2.79
C VAL A 16 6.05 9.75 2.68
N PRO A 17 5.26 9.72 3.76
CA PRO A 17 3.89 9.18 3.72
C PRO A 17 2.98 9.96 2.75
N ASP A 18 2.13 9.24 2.01
CA ASP A 18 1.04 9.81 1.20
C ASP A 18 -0.30 9.19 1.56
N LEU A 19 -0.77 8.10 0.92
CA LEU A 19 -2.00 7.42 1.37
C LEU A 19 -1.88 6.82 2.78
N ALA A 20 -0.65 6.50 3.21
CA ALA A 20 -0.37 6.19 4.61
C ALA A 20 -0.21 7.48 5.43
N SER A 21 -0.69 7.48 6.67
CA SER A 21 -0.38 8.51 7.67
C SER A 21 0.98 8.27 8.33
N SER A 22 1.36 7.01 8.52
CA SER A 22 2.62 6.58 9.15
C SER A 22 2.91 5.13 8.82
N TYR A 23 4.13 4.69 9.09
CA TYR A 23 4.50 3.27 9.05
C TYR A 23 5.53 2.93 10.13
N GLU A 24 5.55 1.67 10.51
CA GLU A 24 6.47 1.08 11.47
C GLU A 24 7.18 -0.09 10.78
N ILE A 25 8.49 -0.25 11.04
CA ILE A 25 9.32 -1.30 10.45
C ILE A 25 9.85 -2.15 11.61
N SER A 26 9.72 -3.47 11.52
CA SER A 26 10.30 -4.39 12.50
C SER A 26 11.84 -4.27 12.56
N GLU A 27 12.43 -4.68 13.69
CA GLU A 27 13.89 -4.61 13.88
C GLU A 27 14.66 -5.40 12.81
N ASP A 28 14.11 -6.53 12.35
CA ASP A 28 14.69 -7.37 11.32
C ASP A 28 14.39 -6.91 9.88
N LYS A 29 13.61 -5.83 9.74
CA LYS A 29 13.19 -5.21 8.46
C LYS A 29 12.44 -6.16 7.53
N LYS A 30 11.74 -7.13 8.09
CA LYS A 30 10.91 -8.07 7.33
C LYS A 30 9.42 -7.77 7.41
N GLU A 31 8.99 -7.00 8.41
CA GLU A 31 7.60 -6.62 8.59
C GLU A 31 7.45 -5.10 8.53
N TYR A 32 6.49 -4.64 7.73
CA TYR A 32 6.16 -3.23 7.58
C TYR A 32 4.68 -3.02 7.87
N THR A 33 4.36 -2.29 8.92
CA THR A 33 2.96 -1.95 9.26
C THR A 33 2.66 -0.52 8.86
N PHE A 34 1.70 -0.33 7.96
CA PHE A 34 1.24 1.00 7.53
C PHE A 34 -0.11 1.33 8.18
N LYS A 35 -0.25 2.56 8.68
CA LYS A 35 -1.51 3.17 9.06
C LYS A 35 -1.98 4.07 7.94
N LEU A 36 -3.23 3.92 7.50
CA LEU A 36 -3.83 4.64 6.38
C LEU A 36 -4.42 5.98 6.83
N ARG A 37 -4.43 6.96 5.92
CA ARG A 37 -5.10 8.23 6.18
C ARG A 37 -6.61 8.03 6.23
N LYS A 38 -7.23 8.58 7.27
CA LYS A 38 -8.69 8.68 7.38
C LYS A 38 -9.25 9.70 6.39
N GLY A 39 -10.48 9.46 5.94
CA GLY A 39 -11.22 10.40 5.10
C GLY A 39 -10.67 10.53 3.67
N VAL A 40 -9.97 9.51 3.19
CA VAL A 40 -9.58 9.38 1.79
C VAL A 40 -10.69 8.67 1.03
N PHE A 41 -10.99 9.17 -0.16
CA PHE A 41 -12.01 8.64 -1.03
C PHE A 41 -11.43 8.44 -2.43
N TRP A 42 -11.90 7.40 -3.09
CA TRP A 42 -11.75 7.22 -4.52
C TRP A 42 -12.51 8.31 -5.27
N HIS A 43 -12.20 8.46 -6.56
CA HIS A 43 -12.80 9.52 -7.40
C HIS A 43 -14.31 9.34 -7.62
N ASP A 44 -14.83 8.13 -7.40
CA ASP A 44 -16.25 7.80 -7.43
C ASP A 44 -16.97 7.99 -6.09
N GLY A 45 -16.24 8.37 -5.03
CA GLY A 45 -16.78 8.64 -3.70
C GLY A 45 -16.74 7.44 -2.74
N GLU A 46 -16.27 6.26 -3.18
CA GLU A 46 -16.05 5.14 -2.27
C GLU A 46 -14.88 5.42 -1.31
N LYS A 47 -14.95 4.89 -0.09
CA LYS A 47 -13.87 5.09 0.90
C LYS A 47 -12.67 4.23 0.55
N PHE A 48 -11.48 4.82 0.67
CA PHE A 48 -10.24 4.06 0.61
C PHE A 48 -9.99 3.32 1.94
N THR A 49 -9.77 2.00 1.88
CA THR A 49 -9.53 1.16 3.07
C THR A 49 -8.34 0.21 2.89
N ALA A 50 -8.01 -0.53 3.94
CA ALA A 50 -7.03 -1.60 3.91
C ALA A 50 -7.35 -2.69 2.86
N ASP A 51 -8.63 -2.93 2.53
CA ASP A 51 -9.01 -3.92 1.52
C ASP A 51 -8.49 -3.54 0.14
N ASP A 52 -8.50 -2.25 -0.21
CA ASP A 52 -7.99 -1.75 -1.49
C ASP A 52 -6.49 -2.02 -1.64
N VAL A 53 -5.75 -1.92 -0.54
CA VAL A 53 -4.31 -2.20 -0.53
C VAL A 53 -4.08 -3.68 -0.74
N VAL A 54 -4.74 -4.54 0.04
CA VAL A 54 -4.63 -6.01 -0.12
C VAL A 54 -5.00 -6.41 -1.56
N PHE A 55 -6.13 -5.94 -2.06
CA PHE A 55 -6.59 -6.18 -3.43
C PHE A 55 -5.54 -5.76 -4.47
N THR A 56 -4.91 -4.59 -4.30
CA THR A 56 -3.89 -4.09 -5.22
C THR A 56 -2.70 -5.05 -5.29
N PHE A 57 -2.19 -5.51 -4.15
CA PHE A 57 -1.03 -6.41 -4.11
C PHE A 57 -1.38 -7.83 -4.57
N ASP A 58 -2.56 -8.34 -4.25
CA ASP A 58 -3.05 -9.61 -4.78
C ASP A 58 -3.16 -9.56 -6.31
N THR A 59 -3.69 -8.46 -6.85
CA THR A 59 -3.80 -8.23 -8.30
C THR A 59 -2.43 -8.11 -8.97
N ILE A 60 -1.44 -7.48 -8.32
CA ILE A 60 -0.07 -7.41 -8.84
C ILE A 60 0.56 -8.81 -8.91
N GLN A 61 0.27 -9.67 -7.94
CA GLN A 61 0.84 -11.02 -7.84
C GLN A 61 0.16 -12.04 -8.76
N ASP A 62 -1.08 -11.80 -9.16
CA ASP A 62 -1.81 -12.68 -10.07
C ASP A 62 -1.11 -12.79 -11.45
N SER A 63 -0.73 -14.02 -11.80
CA SER A 63 -0.09 -14.37 -13.07
C SER A 63 -0.95 -14.05 -14.30
N LEU A 64 -2.28 -14.05 -14.17
CA LEU A 64 -3.21 -13.77 -15.27
C LEU A 64 -3.30 -12.28 -15.60
N VAL A 65 -3.03 -11.41 -14.62
CA VAL A 65 -3.03 -9.95 -14.80
C VAL A 65 -1.82 -9.49 -15.62
N GLY A 66 -0.71 -10.23 -15.57
CA GLY A 66 0.50 -9.90 -16.32
C GLY A 66 1.19 -8.62 -15.86
N SER A 67 1.09 -8.29 -14.56
CA SER A 67 1.69 -7.07 -14.00
C SER A 67 3.21 -7.04 -14.18
N PRO A 68 3.80 -5.93 -14.65
CA PRO A 68 5.26 -5.78 -14.73
C PRO A 68 5.91 -5.72 -13.34
N LEU A 69 5.14 -5.48 -12.29
CA LEU A 69 5.60 -5.46 -10.90
C LEU A 69 5.54 -6.82 -10.21
N ARG A 70 4.98 -7.86 -10.86
CA ARG A 70 4.77 -9.19 -10.26
C ARG A 70 6.03 -9.74 -9.62
N VAL A 71 7.15 -9.75 -10.34
CA VAL A 71 8.43 -10.29 -9.85
C VAL A 71 8.95 -9.55 -8.61
N SER A 72 8.63 -8.26 -8.47
CA SER A 72 9.04 -7.48 -7.29
C SER A 72 8.21 -7.79 -6.04
N PHE A 73 6.98 -8.29 -6.21
CA PHE A 73 6.02 -8.48 -5.12
C PHE A 73 5.53 -9.93 -4.93
N GLU A 74 5.95 -10.89 -5.76
CA GLU A 74 5.46 -12.28 -5.73
C GLU A 74 5.73 -13.05 -4.42
N ASN A 75 6.62 -12.54 -3.56
CA ASN A 75 6.91 -13.11 -2.25
C ASN A 75 6.56 -12.16 -1.09
N VAL A 76 5.78 -11.11 -1.36
CA VAL A 76 5.33 -10.16 -0.36
C VAL A 76 3.93 -10.54 0.09
N LYS A 77 3.80 -10.89 1.37
CA LYS A 77 2.50 -11.15 1.98
C LYS A 77 1.89 -9.82 2.39
N VAL A 78 0.60 -9.62 2.17
CA VAL A 78 -0.11 -8.42 2.65
C VAL A 78 -1.32 -8.86 3.46
N GLU A 79 -1.41 -8.38 4.70
CA GLU A 79 -2.47 -8.72 5.63
C GLU A 79 -3.19 -7.45 6.09
N LYS A 80 -4.52 -7.46 5.98
CA LYS A 80 -5.38 -6.46 6.63
C LYS A 80 -5.40 -6.73 8.14
N ILE A 81 -4.92 -5.77 8.93
CA ILE A 81 -5.04 -5.82 10.40
C ILE A 81 -6.43 -5.30 10.79
N ASP A 82 -6.81 -4.14 10.24
CA ASP A 82 -8.11 -3.49 10.42
C ASP A 82 -8.42 -2.61 9.20
N GLU A 83 -9.55 -1.89 9.21
CA GLU A 83 -9.98 -1.01 8.08
C GLU A 83 -8.95 0.04 7.66
N GLU A 84 -8.06 0.46 8.56
CA GLU A 84 -7.11 1.55 8.35
C GLU A 84 -5.66 1.10 8.55
N SER A 85 -5.39 -0.21 8.65
CA SER A 85 -4.06 -0.73 8.93
C SER A 85 -3.76 -1.99 8.13
N VAL A 86 -2.58 -2.02 7.51
CA VAL A 86 -2.08 -3.15 6.73
C VAL A 86 -0.67 -3.50 7.14
N LYS A 87 -0.34 -4.79 7.09
CA LYS A 87 1.00 -5.31 7.35
C LYS A 87 1.52 -6.04 6.13
N PHE A 88 2.74 -5.71 5.76
CA PHE A 88 3.55 -6.41 4.76
C PHE A 88 4.58 -7.28 5.46
#